data_AF-A0A328MVP2-F1
#
_entry.id   AF-A0A328MVP2-F1
#
_cell.length_a   1.000
_cell.length_b   1.000
_cell.length_c   1.000
_cell.angle_alpha   90.00
_cell.angle_beta   90.00
_cell.angle_gamma   90.00
#
_symmetry.space_group_name_H-M   'P 1'
#
loop_
_entity.id
_entity.type
_entity.pdbx_description
1 polymer ?
#
loop_
_entity_poly.entity_id
_entity_poly.type
_entity_poly.pdbx_seq_one_letter_code
_entity_poly.pdbx_strand_id
1 'polypeptide(L)'
;MRTAARNNAEWCDIVCGSHGLAGRTDADAWSVPHRSPQWYPDAVTLRPGVDAEALLARIDAGPGASVKDSFADLDLSGYGFRVLFDAQWIHRPPSAPPVDTPLAPVTTPDELAAWAAAHGGGDLFRPALLADPRVRVLARRDDRGVIIGGAVLSGDGPYGVSNLFTRTDSSRDIWRAVCATVPDAPLVGYETTADLTPALSAGFTTTGPLRVWLHA
;
A
#
# COMPACT_ATOMS: atom_id res chain seq x y z
N MET A 1 6.13 -11.57 5.35
CA MET A 1 6.62 -11.19 4.01
C MET A 1 5.74 -11.68 2.85
N ARG A 2 5.71 -12.97 2.45
CA ARG A 2 4.96 -13.42 1.25
C ARG A 2 3.49 -12.99 1.20
N THR A 3 2.78 -13.10 2.32
CA THR A 3 1.38 -12.66 2.41
C THR A 3 1.23 -11.15 2.24
N ALA A 4 2.15 -10.37 2.80
CA ALA A 4 2.18 -8.92 2.64
C ALA A 4 2.49 -8.50 1.20
N ALA A 5 3.43 -9.18 0.54
CA ALA A 5 3.77 -8.97 -0.86
C ALA A 5 2.58 -9.24 -1.79
N ARG A 6 1.90 -10.39 -1.60
CA ARG A 6 0.70 -10.75 -2.36
C ARG A 6 -0.43 -9.74 -2.15
N ASN A 7 -0.73 -9.41 -0.89
CA ASN A 7 -1.76 -8.44 -0.57
C ASN A 7 -1.44 -7.05 -1.17
N ASN A 8 -0.17 -6.62 -1.13
CA ASN A 8 0.24 -5.37 -1.75
C ASN A 8 0.11 -5.41 -3.28
N ALA A 9 0.44 -6.52 -3.93
CA ALA A 9 0.23 -6.70 -5.37
C ALA A 9 -1.25 -6.65 -5.75
N GLU A 10 -2.13 -7.29 -4.97
CA GLU A 10 -3.59 -7.23 -5.16
C GLU A 10 -4.12 -5.80 -4.98
N TRP A 11 -3.59 -5.04 -4.02
CA TRP A 11 -3.92 -3.62 -3.88
C TRP A 11 -3.48 -2.80 -5.10
N CYS A 12 -2.28 -3.05 -5.63
CA CYS A 12 -1.81 -2.38 -6.84
C CYS A 12 -2.68 -2.73 -8.06
N ASP A 13 -3.12 -3.99 -8.17
CA ASP A 13 -4.05 -4.45 -9.21
C ASP A 13 -5.39 -3.73 -9.15
N ILE A 14 -5.98 -3.62 -7.95
CA ILE A 14 -7.25 -2.91 -7.74
C ILE A 14 -7.12 -1.44 -8.14
N VAL A 15 -6.05 -0.77 -7.73
CA VAL A 15 -5.84 0.64 -8.07
C VAL A 15 -5.65 0.80 -9.57
N CYS A 16 -4.78 0.01 -10.20
CA CYS A 16 -4.58 0.06 -11.66
C CYS A 16 -5.89 -0.22 -12.42
N GLY A 17 -6.66 -1.22 -11.99
CA GLY A 17 -7.95 -1.56 -12.56
C GLY A 17 -8.96 -0.41 -12.46
N SER A 18 -8.94 0.36 -11.36
CA SER A 18 -9.78 1.56 -11.22
C SER A 18 -9.44 2.68 -12.21
N HIS A 19 -8.23 2.64 -12.80
CA HIS A 19 -7.77 3.52 -13.89
C HIS A 19 -7.82 2.84 -15.27
N GLY A 20 -8.50 1.69 -15.39
CA GLY A 20 -8.66 0.98 -16.66
C GLY A 20 -7.43 0.18 -17.10
N LEU A 21 -6.45 -0.03 -16.21
CA LEU A 21 -5.24 -0.80 -16.49
C LEU A 21 -5.38 -2.21 -15.90
N ALA A 22 -5.52 -3.21 -16.75
CA ALA A 22 -5.61 -4.60 -16.34
C ALA A 22 -4.21 -5.17 -16.02
N GLY A 23 -3.97 -5.53 -14.76
CA GLY A 23 -2.77 -6.24 -14.34
C GLY A 23 -2.82 -7.73 -14.67
N ARG A 24 -1.65 -8.37 -14.62
CA ARG A 24 -1.50 -9.82 -14.76
C ARG A 24 -0.67 -10.34 -13.60
N THR A 25 -1.10 -11.46 -13.03
CA THR A 25 -0.39 -12.14 -11.95
C THR A 25 -0.03 -13.55 -12.37
N ASP A 26 1.21 -13.96 -12.10
CA ASP A 26 1.64 -15.35 -12.15
C ASP A 26 2.39 -15.74 -10.86
N ALA A 27 3.20 -16.81 -10.92
CA ALA A 27 3.97 -17.27 -9.78
C ALA A 27 5.12 -16.32 -9.38
N ASP A 28 5.58 -15.50 -10.32
CA ASP A 28 6.78 -14.69 -10.20
C ASP A 28 6.44 -13.26 -9.75
N ALA A 29 5.42 -12.66 -10.38
CA ALA A 29 5.09 -11.27 -10.16
C ALA A 29 3.63 -10.94 -10.53
N TRP A 30 3.16 -9.82 -9.99
CA TRP A 30 2.10 -9.03 -10.61
C TRP A 30 2.72 -7.91 -11.44
N SER A 31 2.15 -7.56 -12.60
CA SER A 31 2.59 -6.44 -13.42
C SER A 31 1.50 -5.87 -14.33
N VAL A 32 1.64 -4.61 -14.73
CA VAL A 32 0.83 -3.94 -15.75
C VAL A 32 1.69 -3.60 -17.00
N PRO A 33 1.20 -3.81 -18.22
CA PRO A 33 1.99 -3.60 -19.44
C PRO A 33 2.17 -2.11 -19.81
N HIS A 34 1.42 -1.22 -19.18
CA HIS A 34 1.49 0.23 -19.38
C HIS A 34 1.72 0.91 -18.04
N ARG A 35 2.31 2.11 -18.09
CA ARG A 35 2.67 2.88 -16.89
C ARG A 35 1.52 2.95 -15.90
N SER A 36 1.75 2.49 -14.67
CA SER A 36 0.82 2.55 -13.55
C SER A 36 0.52 3.99 -13.12
N PRO A 37 -0.59 4.23 -12.38
CA PRO A 37 -0.83 5.52 -11.75
C PRO A 37 0.31 5.92 -10.80
N GLN A 38 0.47 7.23 -10.59
CA GLN A 38 1.49 7.78 -9.69
C GLN A 38 1.45 7.09 -8.31
N TRP A 39 2.63 6.79 -7.76
CA TRP A 39 2.90 6.08 -6.49
C TRP A 39 2.62 4.57 -6.49
N TYR A 40 2.13 4.00 -7.58
CA TYR A 40 1.98 2.55 -7.72
C TYR A 40 3.06 2.01 -8.65
N PRO A 41 3.67 0.84 -8.34
CA PRO A 41 4.67 0.24 -9.20
C PRO A 41 4.04 -0.39 -10.44
N ASP A 42 4.83 -0.53 -11.50
CA ASP A 42 4.42 -1.27 -12.70
C ASP A 42 4.53 -2.79 -12.52
N ALA A 43 5.38 -3.23 -11.57
CA ALA A 43 5.51 -4.63 -11.19
C ALA A 43 5.79 -4.81 -9.70
N VAL A 44 5.30 -5.92 -9.14
CA VAL A 44 5.55 -6.35 -7.74
C VAL A 44 5.99 -7.81 -7.76
N THR A 45 7.19 -8.11 -7.27
CA THR A 45 7.66 -9.51 -7.18
C THR A 45 6.91 -10.29 -6.11
N LEU A 46 6.61 -11.56 -6.35
CA LEU A 46 5.82 -12.44 -5.48
C LEU A 46 6.62 -13.63 -4.91
N ARG A 47 7.83 -13.85 -5.41
CA ARG A 47 8.81 -14.78 -4.85
C ARG A 47 10.23 -14.19 -4.95
N PRO A 48 11.19 -14.70 -4.16
CA PRO A 48 12.61 -14.40 -4.37
C PRO A 48 13.13 -15.01 -5.67
N GLY A 49 14.27 -14.49 -6.15
CA GLY A 49 14.99 -14.99 -7.32
C GLY A 49 14.21 -14.90 -8.62
N VAL A 50 13.44 -13.82 -8.80
CA VAL A 50 12.79 -13.51 -10.08
C VAL A 50 13.86 -13.01 -11.05
N ASP A 51 13.80 -13.49 -12.29
CA ASP A 51 14.71 -13.05 -13.35
C ASP A 51 14.39 -11.60 -13.77
N ALA A 52 15.40 -10.74 -13.76
CA ALA A 52 15.24 -9.30 -14.00
C ALA A 52 14.75 -9.02 -15.43
N GLU A 53 15.34 -9.64 -16.43
CA GLU A 53 14.98 -9.42 -17.83
C GLU A 53 13.56 -9.91 -18.13
N ALA A 54 13.21 -11.10 -17.64
CA ALA A 54 11.87 -11.67 -17.76
C ALA A 54 10.80 -10.86 -17.01
N LEU A 55 11.16 -10.17 -15.93
CA LEU A 55 10.27 -9.25 -15.22
C LEU A 55 10.08 -7.95 -16.02
N LEU A 56 11.16 -7.35 -16.48
CA LEU A 56 11.13 -6.08 -17.21
C LEU A 56 10.44 -6.20 -18.57
N ALA A 57 10.49 -7.37 -19.22
CA ALA A 57 9.74 -7.65 -20.44
C ALA A 57 8.20 -7.57 -20.28
N ARG A 58 7.69 -7.51 -19.04
CA ARG A 58 6.25 -7.45 -18.73
C ARG A 58 5.68 -6.04 -18.66
N ILE A 59 6.56 -5.02 -18.57
CA ILE A 59 6.20 -3.63 -18.31
C ILE A 59 6.76 -2.71 -19.40
N ASP A 60 6.23 -1.49 -19.50
CA ASP A 60 6.93 -0.40 -20.17
C ASP A 60 8.13 0.03 -19.30
N ALA A 61 9.31 -0.56 -19.58
CA ALA A 61 10.52 -0.40 -18.77
C ALA A 61 11.29 0.91 -19.04
N GLY A 62 10.74 1.86 -19.81
CA GLY A 62 11.37 3.16 -20.03
C GLY A 62 11.36 4.09 -18.80
N PRO A 63 11.85 5.34 -18.95
CA PRO A 63 11.87 6.32 -17.87
C PRO A 63 10.53 6.47 -17.14
N GLY A 64 10.60 6.59 -15.81
CA GLY A 64 9.44 6.59 -14.93
C GLY A 64 8.95 5.20 -14.53
N ALA A 65 9.48 4.12 -15.09
CA ALA A 65 9.12 2.76 -14.68
C ALA A 65 9.53 2.48 -13.25
N SER A 66 8.72 1.71 -12.54
CA SER A 66 9.03 1.34 -11.16
C SER A 66 8.68 -0.10 -10.86
N VAL A 67 9.55 -0.74 -10.09
CA VAL A 67 9.41 -2.12 -9.66
C VAL A 67 9.48 -2.15 -8.15
N LYS A 68 8.49 -2.78 -7.51
CA LYS A 68 8.58 -3.19 -6.12
C LYS A 68 9.17 -4.58 -6.06
N ASP A 69 10.42 -4.63 -5.65
CA ASP A 69 11.07 -5.87 -5.26
C ASP A 69 10.69 -6.18 -3.81
N SER A 70 9.72 -7.08 -3.66
CA SER A 70 9.17 -7.51 -2.38
C SER A 70 10.15 -8.31 -1.52
N PHE A 71 11.31 -8.72 -2.04
CA PHE A 71 12.27 -9.58 -1.33
C PHE A 71 13.66 -8.94 -1.20
N ALA A 72 13.86 -7.77 -1.82
CA ALA A 72 15.12 -7.02 -1.83
C ALA A 72 16.32 -7.84 -2.36
N ASP A 73 16.06 -8.72 -3.32
CA ASP A 73 17.06 -9.62 -3.94
C ASP A 73 17.24 -9.42 -5.45
N LEU A 74 16.55 -8.44 -6.04
CA LEU A 74 16.66 -8.07 -7.45
C LEU A 74 17.68 -6.94 -7.64
N ASP A 75 18.57 -7.08 -8.64
CA ASP A 75 19.44 -5.99 -9.08
C ASP A 75 18.98 -5.48 -10.46
N LEU A 76 18.46 -4.26 -10.48
CA LEU A 76 18.02 -3.58 -11.71
C LEU A 76 18.97 -2.46 -12.16
N SER A 77 20.12 -2.29 -11.50
CA SER A 77 21.05 -1.19 -11.79
C SER A 77 21.60 -1.21 -13.22
N GLY A 78 21.81 -2.41 -13.78
CA GLY A 78 22.23 -2.60 -15.17
C GLY A 78 21.17 -2.23 -16.22
N TYR A 79 19.92 -2.00 -15.81
CA TYR A 79 18.78 -1.72 -16.68
C TYR A 79 18.30 -0.26 -16.60
N GLY A 80 19.13 0.66 -16.08
CA GLY A 80 18.78 2.07 -15.96
C GLY A 80 17.92 2.42 -14.73
N PHE A 81 17.61 1.44 -13.88
CA PHE A 81 16.92 1.67 -12.62
C PHE A 81 17.89 2.07 -11.51
N ARG A 82 17.41 2.91 -10.61
CA ARG A 82 18.05 3.22 -9.33
C ARG A 82 17.11 2.86 -8.19
N VAL A 83 17.67 2.62 -7.01
CA VAL A 83 16.87 2.49 -5.80
C VAL A 83 16.17 3.82 -5.54
N LEU A 84 14.85 3.77 -5.40
CA LEU A 84 14.02 4.89 -4.95
C LEU A 84 14.04 4.96 -3.43
N PHE A 85 13.75 3.84 -2.77
CA PHE A 85 13.91 3.66 -1.33
C PHE A 85 13.92 2.17 -0.92
N ASP A 86 14.44 1.92 0.28
CA ASP A 86 14.33 0.65 1.00
C ASP A 86 13.26 0.74 2.08
N ALA A 87 12.59 -0.38 2.36
CA ALA A 87 11.54 -0.46 3.37
C ALA A 87 11.51 -1.83 4.05
N GLN A 88 10.64 -1.98 5.05
CA GLN A 88 10.40 -3.24 5.75
C GLN A 88 8.93 -3.62 5.65
N TRP A 89 8.65 -4.86 5.30
CA TRP A 89 7.33 -5.45 5.50
C TRP A 89 7.04 -5.53 6.99
N ILE A 90 5.81 -5.18 7.37
CA ILE A 90 5.31 -5.25 8.74
C ILE A 90 4.10 -6.17 8.82
N HIS A 91 3.95 -6.80 9.98
CA HIS A 91 2.82 -7.66 10.30
C HIS A 91 2.42 -7.46 11.76
N ARG A 92 1.11 -7.51 12.01
CA ARG A 92 0.52 -7.55 13.34
C ARG A 92 -0.51 -8.68 13.41
N PRO A 93 -0.36 -9.64 14.34
CA PRO A 93 -1.40 -10.65 14.55
C PRO A 93 -2.68 -10.02 15.16
N PRO A 94 -3.82 -10.72 15.13
CA PRO A 94 -4.98 -10.34 15.92
C PRO A 94 -4.58 -10.16 17.39
N SER A 95 -5.05 -9.08 18.00
CA SER A 95 -4.77 -8.81 19.42
C SER A 95 -5.85 -7.90 19.99
N ALA A 96 -5.90 -7.81 21.33
CA ALA A 96 -6.78 -6.85 22.00
C ALA A 96 -6.60 -5.44 21.39
N PRO A 97 -7.72 -4.74 21.07
CA PRO A 97 -7.65 -3.42 20.49
C PRO A 97 -6.92 -2.45 21.43
N PRO A 98 -6.11 -1.52 20.91
CA PRO A 98 -5.71 -0.38 21.72
C PRO A 98 -6.95 0.43 22.11
N VAL A 99 -6.92 1.06 23.29
CA VAL A 99 -7.93 2.05 23.68
C VAL A 99 -7.73 3.30 22.81
N ASP A 100 -8.46 3.37 21.70
CA ASP A 100 -8.48 4.46 20.72
C ASP A 100 -9.82 4.49 19.99
N THR A 101 -10.17 5.62 19.37
CA THR A 101 -11.38 5.76 18.56
C THR A 101 -11.17 5.13 17.19
N PRO A 102 -11.98 4.12 16.78
CA PRO A 102 -11.92 3.55 15.45
C PRO A 102 -12.05 4.60 14.35
N LEU A 103 -11.38 4.37 13.21
CA LEU A 103 -11.61 5.16 12.01
C LEU A 103 -13.00 4.87 11.44
N ALA A 104 -13.66 5.91 10.91
CA ALA A 104 -14.96 5.81 10.28
C ALA A 104 -14.81 5.46 8.78
N PRO A 105 -15.71 4.64 8.20
CA PRO A 105 -15.66 4.33 6.77
C PRO A 105 -16.02 5.55 5.92
N VAL A 106 -15.33 5.69 4.80
CA VAL A 106 -15.68 6.59 3.69
C VAL A 106 -16.48 5.77 2.69
N THR A 107 -17.71 6.19 2.40
CA THR A 107 -18.67 5.33 1.67
C THR A 107 -19.28 6.00 0.44
N THR A 108 -19.07 7.30 0.27
CA THR A 108 -19.61 8.05 -0.87
C THR A 108 -18.49 8.64 -1.73
N PRO A 109 -18.74 8.86 -3.03
CA PRO A 109 -17.77 9.52 -3.91
C PRO A 109 -17.29 10.89 -3.41
N ASP A 110 -18.20 11.69 -2.83
CA ASP A 110 -17.86 13.02 -2.29
C ASP A 110 -16.95 12.93 -1.06
N GLU A 111 -17.21 11.98 -0.17
CA GLU A 111 -16.32 11.72 0.97
C GLU A 111 -14.96 11.20 0.51
N LEU A 112 -14.91 10.36 -0.53
CA LEU A 112 -13.66 9.89 -1.10
C LEU A 112 -12.86 11.03 -1.72
N ALA A 113 -13.51 11.95 -2.44
CA ALA A 113 -12.86 13.13 -2.98
C ALA A 113 -12.26 14.00 -1.87
N ALA A 114 -13.01 14.23 -0.77
CA ALA A 114 -12.50 14.95 0.40
C ALA A 114 -11.33 14.21 1.07
N TRP A 115 -11.41 12.88 1.19
CA TRP A 115 -10.35 12.04 1.74
C TRP A 115 -9.09 12.11 0.88
N ALA A 116 -9.24 11.98 -0.43
CA ALA A 116 -8.16 12.03 -1.41
C ALA A 116 -7.46 13.38 -1.45
N ALA A 117 -8.22 14.48 -1.28
CA ALA A 117 -7.67 15.82 -1.13
C ALA A 117 -6.89 15.97 0.18
N ALA A 118 -7.39 15.43 1.29
CA ALA A 118 -6.71 15.46 2.57
C ALA A 118 -5.42 14.60 2.59
N HIS A 119 -5.44 13.44 1.93
CA HIS A 119 -4.26 12.59 1.69
C HIS A 119 -3.27 13.23 0.71
N GLY A 120 -3.76 14.04 -0.24
CA GLY A 120 -2.97 14.63 -1.31
C GLY A 120 -2.88 13.77 -2.58
N GLY A 121 -3.64 12.68 -2.68
CA GLY A 121 -3.63 11.81 -3.87
C GLY A 121 -4.67 12.14 -4.94
N GLY A 122 -5.65 13.01 -4.64
CA GLY A 122 -6.60 13.51 -5.63
C GLY A 122 -7.20 12.42 -6.52
N ASP A 123 -7.05 12.58 -7.85
CA ASP A 123 -7.61 11.70 -8.87
C ASP A 123 -7.11 10.24 -8.83
N LEU A 124 -6.07 9.96 -8.05
CA LEU A 124 -5.61 8.59 -7.80
C LEU A 124 -6.71 7.71 -7.20
N PHE A 125 -7.54 8.29 -6.32
CA PHE A 125 -8.58 7.59 -5.60
C PHE A 125 -9.93 7.70 -6.33
N ARG A 126 -10.17 6.76 -7.25
CA ARG A 126 -11.40 6.72 -8.05
C ARG A 126 -12.58 6.17 -7.25
N PRO A 127 -13.83 6.63 -7.51
CA PRO A 127 -15.03 6.08 -6.87
C PRO A 127 -15.20 4.56 -7.03
N ALA A 128 -14.64 3.97 -8.10
CA ALA A 128 -14.64 2.53 -8.32
C ALA A 128 -13.98 1.74 -7.17
N LEU A 129 -13.07 2.36 -6.40
CA LEU A 129 -12.47 1.75 -5.21
C LEU A 129 -13.50 1.45 -4.12
N LEU A 130 -14.56 2.25 -4.00
CA LEU A 130 -15.63 2.02 -3.02
C LEU A 130 -16.57 0.86 -3.40
N ALA A 131 -16.56 0.46 -4.67
CA ALA A 131 -17.39 -0.64 -5.17
C ALA A 131 -16.71 -2.01 -5.01
N ASP A 132 -15.39 -2.05 -4.78
CA ASP A 132 -14.67 -3.30 -4.53
C ASP A 132 -14.83 -3.71 -3.06
N PRO A 133 -15.46 -4.88 -2.76
CA PRO A 133 -15.72 -5.30 -1.39
C PRO A 133 -14.44 -5.58 -0.58
N ARG A 134 -13.30 -5.72 -1.27
CA ARG A 134 -11.99 -5.94 -0.64
C ARG A 134 -11.37 -4.65 -0.14
N VAL A 135 -11.95 -3.49 -0.45
CA VAL A 135 -11.38 -2.17 -0.12
C VAL A 135 -12.25 -1.47 0.91
N ARG A 136 -11.61 -0.93 1.96
CA ARG A 136 -12.24 -0.04 2.92
C ARG A 136 -11.37 1.20 3.08
N VAL A 137 -11.90 2.35 2.66
CA VAL A 137 -11.28 3.65 2.89
C VAL A 137 -11.75 4.15 4.25
N LEU A 138 -10.81 4.52 5.13
CA LEU A 138 -11.09 4.86 6.52
C LEU A 138 -10.58 6.27 6.83
N ALA A 139 -11.36 7.03 7.59
CA ALA A 139 -11.08 8.43 7.94
C ALA A 139 -11.13 8.68 9.45
N ARG A 140 -10.24 9.56 9.91
CA ARG A 140 -10.36 10.28 11.18
C ARG A 140 -10.82 11.70 10.87
N ARG A 141 -11.86 12.14 11.57
CA ARG A 141 -12.42 13.49 11.46
C ARG A 141 -12.21 14.27 12.75
N ASP A 142 -12.04 15.58 12.65
CA ASP A 142 -12.10 16.48 13.80
C ASP A 142 -13.56 16.78 14.22
N ASP A 143 -13.75 17.59 15.26
CA ASP A 143 -15.07 17.98 15.77
C ASP A 143 -15.92 18.76 14.75
N ARG A 144 -15.32 19.27 13.69
CA ARG A 144 -15.99 19.98 12.59
C ARG A 144 -16.30 19.05 11.41
N GLY A 145 -15.96 17.77 11.50
CA GLY A 145 -16.14 16.77 10.45
C GLY A 145 -15.05 16.80 9.37
N VAL A 146 -13.98 17.60 9.51
CA VAL A 146 -12.88 17.69 8.55
C VAL A 146 -12.00 16.46 8.65
N ILE A 147 -11.61 15.87 7.51
CA ILE A 147 -10.71 14.72 7.49
C ILE A 147 -9.29 15.18 7.85
N ILE A 148 -8.78 14.65 8.96
CA ILE A 148 -7.45 14.94 9.51
C ILE A 148 -6.49 13.76 9.45
N GLY A 149 -6.95 12.61 8.95
CA GLY A 149 -6.13 11.43 8.76
C GLY A 149 -6.95 10.26 8.26
N GLY A 150 -6.29 9.16 7.93
CA GLY A 150 -6.97 7.99 7.39
C GLY A 150 -6.00 6.92 6.93
N ALA A 151 -6.56 5.81 6.47
CA ALA A 151 -5.84 4.70 5.86
C ALA A 151 -6.77 3.94 4.92
N VAL A 152 -6.20 3.12 4.04
CA VAL A 152 -6.94 2.14 3.25
C VAL A 152 -6.65 0.75 3.82
N LEU A 153 -7.70 -0.04 4.00
CA LEU A 153 -7.59 -1.48 4.22
C LEU A 153 -7.94 -2.22 2.93
N SER A 154 -7.10 -3.17 2.53
CA SER A 154 -7.30 -3.97 1.31
C SER A 154 -7.18 -5.48 1.56
N GLY A 155 -7.93 -6.26 0.80
CA GLY A 155 -7.94 -7.73 0.79
C GLY A 155 -9.05 -8.34 1.67
N ASP A 156 -9.19 -9.66 1.61
CA ASP A 156 -10.20 -10.44 2.36
C ASP A 156 -9.61 -11.12 3.61
N GLY A 157 -8.50 -10.59 4.11
CA GLY A 157 -7.71 -11.15 5.20
C GLY A 157 -6.38 -11.75 4.70
N PRO A 158 -5.28 -11.67 5.50
CA PRO A 158 -5.01 -10.52 6.38
C PRO A 158 -5.20 -9.20 5.64
N TYR A 159 -5.54 -8.13 6.35
CA TYR A 159 -5.77 -6.82 5.72
C TYR A 159 -4.46 -6.07 5.50
N GLY A 160 -4.25 -5.61 4.27
CA GLY A 160 -3.21 -4.64 3.94
C GLY A 160 -3.57 -3.28 4.47
N VAL A 161 -2.66 -2.63 5.17
CA VAL A 161 -2.75 -1.22 5.53
C VAL A 161 -1.88 -0.44 4.55
N SER A 162 -2.51 0.46 3.80
CA SER A 162 -1.84 1.34 2.84
C SER A 162 -2.39 2.76 2.94
N ASN A 163 -1.68 3.71 2.32
CA ASN A 163 -2.14 5.10 2.19
C ASN A 163 -2.52 5.74 3.54
N LEU A 164 -1.78 5.37 4.59
CA LEU A 164 -1.94 5.93 5.92
C LEU A 164 -1.39 7.35 5.92
N PHE A 165 -2.18 8.29 6.43
CA PHE A 165 -1.74 9.68 6.56
C PHE A 165 -2.36 10.34 7.79
N THR A 166 -1.74 11.43 8.22
CA THR A 166 -2.26 12.33 9.24
C THR A 166 -1.93 13.77 8.85
N ARG A 167 -2.81 14.71 9.19
CA ARG A 167 -2.61 16.16 9.13
C ARG A 167 -2.28 16.75 10.50
N THR A 168 -2.14 15.89 11.50
CA THR A 168 -1.71 16.21 12.87
C THR A 168 -0.32 15.63 13.12
N ASP A 169 0.27 15.91 14.27
CA ASP A 169 1.70 15.70 14.50
C ASP A 169 2.14 14.23 14.58
N SER A 170 1.23 13.25 14.70
CA SER A 170 1.62 11.84 14.86
C SER A 170 0.80 10.85 14.03
N SER A 171 1.48 10.11 13.16
CA SER A 171 0.91 8.97 12.44
C SER A 171 0.64 7.77 13.36
N ARG A 172 1.23 7.76 14.56
CA ARG A 172 1.00 6.74 15.60
C ARG A 172 -0.47 6.59 15.94
N ASP A 173 -1.18 7.71 16.05
CA ASP A 173 -2.59 7.70 16.44
C ASP A 173 -3.47 7.09 15.35
N ILE A 174 -3.11 7.27 14.08
CA ILE A 174 -3.82 6.61 12.97
C ILE A 174 -3.50 5.12 12.92
N TRP A 175 -2.25 4.71 13.17
CA TRP A 175 -1.91 3.29 13.30
C TRP A 175 -2.68 2.59 14.43
N ARG A 176 -2.81 3.24 15.60
CA ARG A 176 -3.62 2.73 16.71
C ARG A 176 -5.11 2.67 16.35
N ALA A 177 -5.62 3.69 15.66
CA ALA A 177 -7.01 3.72 15.18
C ALA A 177 -7.32 2.60 14.19
N VAL A 178 -6.41 2.30 13.25
CA VAL A 178 -6.52 1.17 12.32
C VAL A 178 -6.64 -0.14 13.11
N CYS A 179 -5.78 -0.35 14.11
CA CYS A 179 -5.84 -1.53 14.97
C CYS A 179 -7.15 -1.62 15.77
N ALA A 180 -7.71 -0.49 16.19
CA ALA A 180 -9.01 -0.44 16.87
C ALA A 180 -10.20 -0.70 15.92
N THR A 181 -10.08 -0.38 14.63
CA THR A 181 -11.13 -0.63 13.63
C THR A 181 -11.27 -2.11 13.28
N VAL A 182 -10.19 -2.89 13.30
CA VAL A 182 -10.19 -4.33 12.93
C VAL A 182 -9.36 -5.19 13.90
N PRO A 183 -9.74 -5.26 15.19
CA PRO A 183 -8.91 -5.90 16.23
C PRO A 183 -8.67 -7.40 16.01
N ASP A 184 -9.66 -8.07 15.42
CA ASP A 184 -9.69 -9.53 15.27
C ASP A 184 -9.01 -10.02 13.97
N ALA A 185 -8.50 -9.10 13.15
CA ALA A 185 -7.87 -9.42 11.88
C ALA A 185 -6.34 -9.25 11.95
N PRO A 186 -5.56 -10.15 11.32
CA PRO A 186 -4.15 -9.88 11.11
C PRO A 186 -3.99 -8.73 10.10
N LEU A 187 -3.02 -7.87 10.35
CA LEU A 187 -2.69 -6.71 9.53
C LEU A 187 -1.30 -6.88 8.92
N VAL A 188 -1.15 -6.45 7.68
CA VAL A 188 0.12 -6.40 6.95
C VAL A 188 0.30 -5.03 6.30
N GLY A 189 1.54 -4.65 6.02
CA GLY A 189 1.85 -3.39 5.36
C GLY A 189 3.36 -3.28 5.15
N TYR A 190 3.84 -2.09 4.81
CA TYR A 190 5.27 -1.79 4.86
C TYR A 190 5.48 -0.33 5.21
N GLU A 191 6.64 -0.03 5.77
CA GLU A 191 7.08 1.34 6.02
C GLU A 191 8.57 1.48 5.68
N THR A 192 8.97 2.70 5.31
CA THR A 192 10.39 3.03 5.21
C THR A 192 11.04 2.96 6.58
N THR A 193 12.35 2.77 6.65
CA THR A 193 13.06 2.71 7.95
C THR A 193 12.80 3.95 8.82
N ALA A 194 12.67 5.14 8.21
CA ALA A 194 12.38 6.38 8.92
C ALA A 194 10.97 6.40 9.52
N ASP A 195 10.00 5.73 8.88
CA ASP A 195 8.57 5.78 9.22
C ASP A 195 8.08 4.55 10.00
N LEU A 196 8.95 3.58 10.29
CA LEU A 196 8.58 2.34 10.99
C LEU A 196 8.10 2.54 12.43
N THR A 197 8.68 3.51 13.15
CA THR A 197 8.49 3.66 14.60
C THR A 197 7.02 3.74 15.03
N PRO A 198 6.16 4.57 14.38
CA PRO A 198 4.72 4.58 14.62
C PRO A 198 4.05 3.21 14.53
N ALA A 199 4.28 2.46 13.45
CA ALA A 199 3.67 1.14 13.24
C ALA A 199 4.13 0.14 14.31
N LEU A 200 5.44 0.11 14.62
CA LEU A 200 5.98 -0.76 15.67
C LEU A 200 5.35 -0.45 17.04
N SER A 201 5.16 0.83 17.36
CA SER A 201 4.51 1.25 18.61
C SER A 201 3.03 0.86 18.70
N ALA A 202 2.38 0.55 17.57
CA ALA A 202 1.02 0.04 17.50
C ALA A 202 0.94 -1.51 17.54
N GLY A 203 2.07 -2.19 17.74
CA GLY A 203 2.16 -3.64 17.90
C GLY A 203 2.53 -4.40 16.62
N PHE A 204 2.97 -3.72 15.56
CA PHE A 204 3.52 -4.38 14.39
C PHE A 204 4.95 -4.87 14.65
N THR A 205 5.35 -5.92 13.92
CA THR A 205 6.71 -6.45 13.85
C THR A 205 7.17 -6.48 12.40
N THR A 206 8.47 -6.27 12.16
CA THR A 206 9.03 -6.42 10.80
C THR A 206 9.09 -7.90 10.40
N THR A 207 8.95 -8.19 9.11
CA THR A 207 8.95 -9.57 8.58
C THR A 207 9.89 -9.79 7.40
N GLY A 208 10.63 -8.76 6.98
CA GLY A 208 11.62 -8.84 5.91
C GLY A 208 11.76 -7.51 5.15
N PRO A 209 12.89 -7.30 4.46
CA PRO A 209 13.12 -6.11 3.65
C PRO A 209 12.32 -6.15 2.35
N LEU A 210 12.13 -4.96 1.76
CA LEU A 210 11.72 -4.77 0.38
C LEU A 210 12.44 -3.55 -0.19
N ARG A 211 12.49 -3.47 -1.51
CA ARG A 211 13.12 -2.37 -2.24
C ARG A 211 12.20 -1.87 -3.35
N VAL A 212 12.15 -0.56 -3.54
CA VAL A 212 11.47 0.05 -4.68
C VAL A 212 12.51 0.65 -5.62
N TRP A 213 12.42 0.25 -6.89
CA TRP A 213 13.26 0.71 -7.99
C TRP A 213 12.52 1.71 -8.85
N LEU A 214 13.23 2.70 -9.40
CA LEU A 214 12.71 3.67 -10.36
C LEU A 214 13.70 3.81 -11.51
N HIS A 215 13.21 3.68 -12.74
CA HIS A 215 13.94 4.04 -13.94
C HIS A 215 13.96 5.57 -14.06
N ALA A 216 15.16 6.14 -13.99
CA ALA A 216 15.38 7.57 -14.09
C ALA A 216 15.14 8.08 -15.53
#